data_AF-A0A9D4BHY8-F1
#
_entry.id   AF-A0A9D4BHY8-F1
#
_cell.length_a   1.000
_cell.length_b   1.000
_cell.length_c   1.000
_cell.angle_alpha   90.00
_cell.angle_beta   90.00
_cell.angle_gamma   90.00
#
_symmetry.space_group_name_H-M   'P 1'
#
loop_
_entity.id
_entity.type
_entity.pdbx_description
1 polymer ?
#
loop_
_entity_poly.entity_id
_entity_poly.type
_entity_poly.pdbx_seq_one_letter_code
_entity_poly.pdbx_strand_id
1 'polypeptide(L)'
;MADKKADSGSESDSTEEPVVGNVNKFAVVPPGFTGRPKKGHLIFDACFECGNLGRVDYITEYEYDLFIRPDTCNPRFRVWFNFTVENVRTDQRVIFNIVNFSKTKSLYREGMSPFVKSTSRPKWVRVPAKHVYYYRCPDHRKNYVMSFAFIFDKEDDVYQFAYCYPYSYTRLQNYLDNLEKRNMDYFTRELLCLTVQQRRLDLITITHPDNLYPEETKRIVFVTARVHPGETPSSFVCQ
;
A
#
# COMPACT_ATOMS: atom_id res chain seq x y z
N MET A 1 11.26 43.21 -16.12
CA MET A 1 9.98 42.48 -16.00
C MET A 1 10.28 40.99 -16.15
N ALA A 2 10.29 40.27 -15.03
CA ALA A 2 10.27 38.82 -14.97
C ALA A 2 9.75 38.45 -13.58
N ASP A 3 8.47 38.10 -13.52
CA ASP A 3 7.76 37.74 -12.29
C ASP A 3 8.36 36.45 -11.69
N LYS A 4 9.00 36.58 -10.53
CA LYS A 4 9.19 35.48 -9.59
C LYS A 4 7.90 35.34 -8.78
N LYS A 5 7.01 34.43 -9.17
CA LYS A 5 5.94 33.97 -8.29
C LYS A 5 6.58 33.18 -7.15
N ALA A 6 6.50 33.73 -5.95
CA ALA A 6 6.77 33.04 -4.70
C ALA A 6 5.75 31.90 -4.55
N ASP A 7 6.26 30.67 -4.43
CA ASP A 7 5.47 29.51 -4.05
C ASP A 7 5.21 29.63 -2.54
N SER A 8 4.01 30.08 -2.18
CA SER A 8 3.58 30.23 -0.79
C SER A 8 3.33 28.84 -0.23
N GLY A 9 4.36 28.27 0.40
CA GLY A 9 4.21 27.14 1.31
C GLY A 9 3.19 27.51 2.38
N SER A 10 2.05 26.83 2.37
CA SER A 10 1.09 26.94 3.47
C SER A 10 1.65 26.16 4.66
N GLU A 11 2.29 26.89 5.55
CA GLU A 11 2.30 26.55 6.97
C GLU A 11 0.85 26.46 7.42
N SER A 12 0.37 25.26 7.69
CA SER A 12 -0.84 25.08 8.49
C SER A 12 -0.55 24.04 9.56
N ASP A 13 -0.48 24.60 10.76
CA ASP A 13 -0.35 24.04 12.08
C ASP A 13 -1.08 22.68 12.23
N SER A 14 -0.30 21.61 12.43
CA SER A 14 -0.80 20.25 12.60
C SER A 14 -1.07 19.97 14.08
N THR A 15 -2.28 20.30 14.54
CA THR A 15 -2.84 19.81 15.81
C THR A 15 -3.53 18.45 15.67
N GLU A 16 -3.23 17.69 14.60
CA GLU A 16 -3.59 16.28 14.55
C GLU A 16 -2.55 15.49 15.34
N GLU A 17 -2.99 14.71 16.33
CA GLU A 17 -2.12 13.75 17.00
C GLU A 17 -1.36 12.95 15.94
N PRO A 18 -0.02 12.89 16.03
CA PRO A 18 0.77 12.15 15.07
C PRO A 18 0.28 10.71 15.11
N VAL A 19 -0.16 10.20 13.95
CA VAL A 19 -0.57 8.81 13.82
C VAL A 19 0.68 7.92 13.97
N VAL A 20 0.93 7.46 15.20
CA VAL A 20 2.10 6.65 15.54
C VAL A 20 1.79 5.19 15.26
N GLY A 21 2.28 4.70 14.12
CA GLY A 21 2.22 3.28 13.78
C GLY A 21 1.00 2.87 12.96
N ASN A 22 0.90 1.58 12.68
CA ASN A 22 -0.25 0.98 11.99
C ASN A 22 -1.32 0.61 13.02
N VAL A 23 -2.59 0.64 12.60
CA VAL A 23 -3.66 -0.02 13.36
C VAL A 23 -3.33 -1.50 13.52
N ASN A 24 -3.57 -2.02 14.72
CA ASN A 24 -3.33 -3.41 15.08
C ASN A 24 -4.57 -3.97 15.75
N LYS A 25 -5.32 -4.81 15.02
CA LYS A 25 -6.59 -5.41 15.48
C LYS A 25 -7.51 -4.38 16.15
N PHE A 26 -7.63 -3.20 15.55
CA PHE A 26 -8.39 -2.07 16.07
C PHE A 26 -9.87 -2.23 15.75
N ALA A 27 -10.67 -2.51 16.78
CA ALA A 27 -12.12 -2.60 16.66
C ALA A 27 -12.73 -1.19 16.64
N VAL A 28 -13.41 -0.86 15.55
CA VAL A 28 -14.09 0.42 15.38
C VAL A 28 -15.54 0.25 15.81
N VAL A 29 -15.92 0.96 16.87
CA VAL A 29 -17.27 0.91 17.47
C VAL A 29 -17.91 2.30 17.45
N PRO A 30 -19.26 2.39 17.47
CA PRO A 30 -19.94 3.67 17.56
C PRO A 30 -19.49 4.48 18.80
N PRO A 31 -19.37 5.81 18.70
CA PRO A 31 -19.06 6.67 19.85
C PRO A 31 -20.02 6.41 21.02
N GLY A 32 -19.45 6.26 22.23
CA GLY A 32 -20.23 5.97 23.44
C GLY A 32 -20.65 4.51 23.63
N PHE A 33 -20.27 3.59 22.72
CA PHE A 33 -20.50 2.16 22.91
C PHE A 33 -19.57 1.59 24.00
N THR A 34 -20.14 0.98 25.04
CA THR A 34 -19.42 0.49 26.23
C THR A 34 -19.32 -1.04 26.34
N GLY A 35 -19.75 -1.78 25.31
CA GLY A 35 -19.73 -3.24 25.28
C GLY A 35 -18.51 -3.85 24.59
N ARG A 36 -18.44 -5.18 24.55
CA ARG A 36 -17.53 -5.89 23.65
C ARG A 36 -17.94 -5.64 22.18
N PRO A 37 -17.00 -5.53 21.24
CA PRO A 37 -17.32 -5.43 19.82
C PRO A 37 -18.27 -6.56 19.40
N LYS A 38 -19.38 -6.19 18.75
CA LYS A 38 -20.36 -7.13 18.22
C LYS A 38 -20.01 -7.49 16.78
N LYS A 39 -20.59 -8.55 16.23
CA LYS A 39 -20.45 -8.86 14.80
C LYS A 39 -20.89 -7.64 13.96
N GLY A 40 -20.05 -7.24 13.02
CA GLY A 40 -20.22 -6.04 12.18
C GLY A 40 -19.59 -4.77 12.75
N HIS A 41 -19.08 -4.79 13.99
CA HIS A 41 -18.12 -3.76 14.43
C HIS A 41 -16.76 -4.10 13.83
N LEU A 42 -16.45 -3.45 12.71
CA LEU A 42 -15.30 -3.80 11.89
C LEU A 42 -13.99 -3.72 12.70
N ILE A 43 -13.15 -4.74 12.53
CA ILE A 43 -11.82 -4.79 13.13
C ILE A 43 -10.79 -4.61 12.03
N PHE A 44 -10.01 -3.54 12.14
CA PHE A 44 -8.98 -3.17 11.15
C PHE A 44 -7.60 -3.59 11.64
N ASP A 45 -6.81 -4.15 10.74
CA ASP A 45 -5.42 -4.46 11.01
C ASP A 45 -4.54 -4.11 9.81
N ALA A 46 -3.40 -3.50 10.09
CA ALA A 46 -2.33 -3.24 9.13
C ALA A 46 -0.96 -3.57 9.73
N CYS A 47 -0.91 -4.30 10.85
CA CYS A 47 0.32 -4.67 11.54
C CYS A 47 0.98 -5.92 10.92
N PHE A 48 1.27 -5.85 9.61
CA PHE A 48 1.90 -6.93 8.86
C PHE A 48 2.81 -6.38 7.76
N GLU A 49 3.58 -7.27 7.11
CA GLU A 49 4.50 -6.88 6.05
C GLU A 49 3.75 -6.20 4.88
N CYS A 50 4.26 -5.03 4.45
CA CYS A 50 3.60 -4.15 3.48
C CYS A 50 2.28 -3.52 3.95
N GLY A 51 1.86 -3.68 5.21
CA GLY A 51 0.67 -3.06 5.76
C GLY A 51 0.85 -1.55 5.96
N ASN A 52 -0.17 -0.76 5.60
CA ASN A 52 -0.24 0.66 5.89
C ASN A 52 -1.69 1.11 6.06
N LEU A 53 -2.04 1.44 7.30
CA LEU A 53 -3.23 2.17 7.71
C LEU A 53 -2.98 2.62 9.15
N GLY A 54 -3.06 3.92 9.42
CA GLY A 54 -2.62 4.47 10.69
C GLY A 54 -3.76 4.81 11.65
N ARG A 55 -4.90 5.29 11.15
CA ARG A 55 -6.08 5.62 11.96
C ARG A 55 -7.35 5.29 11.19
N VAL A 56 -8.39 4.93 11.92
CA VAL A 56 -9.75 4.72 11.40
C VAL A 56 -10.73 5.43 12.30
N ASP A 57 -11.52 6.33 11.72
CA ASP A 57 -12.56 7.06 12.44
C ASP A 57 -13.93 6.50 12.04
N TYR A 58 -14.78 6.23 13.03
CA TYR A 58 -16.17 5.86 12.82
C TYR A 58 -16.97 7.13 12.46
N ILE A 59 -17.60 7.14 11.29
CA ILE A 59 -18.48 8.25 10.88
C ILE A 59 -19.95 7.82 11.08
N THR A 60 -20.33 6.71 10.45
CA THR A 60 -21.64 6.07 10.63
C THR A 60 -21.47 4.56 10.60
N GLU A 61 -22.56 3.80 10.76
CA GLU A 61 -22.51 2.34 10.64
C GLU A 61 -22.09 1.87 9.22
N TYR A 62 -22.24 2.75 8.23
CA TYR A 62 -21.92 2.51 6.82
C TYR A 62 -20.67 3.26 6.35
N GLU A 63 -20.05 4.11 7.16
CA GLU A 63 -19.02 5.04 6.68
C GLU A 63 -17.86 5.18 7.66
N TYR A 64 -16.65 5.08 7.12
CA TYR A 64 -15.40 5.09 7.89
C TYR A 64 -14.36 5.95 7.18
N ASP A 65 -13.78 6.88 7.92
CA ASP A 65 -12.65 7.67 7.45
C ASP A 65 -11.34 6.97 7.80
N LEU A 66 -10.51 6.76 6.78
CA LEU A 66 -9.26 6.02 6.85
C LEU A 66 -8.10 6.98 6.62
N PHE A 67 -7.12 6.95 7.53
CA PHE A 67 -5.94 7.78 7.49
C PHE A 67 -4.71 6.92 7.24
N ILE A 68 -4.09 7.14 6.07
CA ILE A 68 -2.85 6.48 5.69
C ILE A 68 -1.69 7.12 6.46
N ARG A 69 -0.72 6.31 6.89
CA ARG A 69 0.50 6.84 7.46
C ARG A 69 1.36 7.50 6.39
N PRO A 70 2.07 8.59 6.72
CA PRO A 70 3.08 9.09 5.82
C PRO A 70 4.22 8.08 5.60
N ASP A 71 4.93 8.25 4.50
CA ASP A 71 6.18 7.53 4.25
C ASP A 71 7.19 7.81 5.38
N THR A 72 7.93 6.78 5.80
CA THR A 72 8.82 6.82 7.00
C THR A 72 9.81 7.98 6.99
N CYS A 73 10.33 8.35 5.82
CA CYS A 73 11.30 9.44 5.67
C CYS A 73 10.72 10.67 4.96
N ASN A 74 9.40 10.71 4.72
CA ASN A 74 8.76 11.86 4.09
C ASN A 74 7.31 12.06 4.58
N PRO A 75 7.08 13.00 5.54
CA PRO A 75 5.77 13.22 6.13
C PRO A 75 4.73 13.81 5.16
N ARG A 76 5.13 14.22 3.95
CA ARG A 76 4.24 14.84 2.97
C ARG A 76 3.55 13.80 2.07
N PHE A 77 4.15 12.63 1.87
CA PHE A 77 3.61 11.62 0.94
C PHE A 77 2.81 10.54 1.66
N ARG A 78 1.58 10.34 1.17
CA ARG A 78 0.61 9.32 1.60
C ARG A 78 -0.08 8.78 0.35
N VAL A 79 0.29 7.58 -0.09
CA VAL A 79 -0.26 6.98 -1.33
C VAL A 79 -0.58 5.51 -1.12
N TRP A 80 0.33 4.77 -0.50
CA TRP A 80 0.16 3.33 -0.30
C TRP A 80 -0.76 3.04 0.89
N PHE A 81 -1.83 2.27 0.69
CA PHE A 81 -2.58 1.63 1.76
C PHE A 81 -2.62 0.12 1.54
N ASN A 82 -2.63 -0.61 2.64
CA ASN A 82 -2.80 -2.05 2.65
C ASN A 82 -3.24 -2.47 4.06
N PHE A 83 -4.46 -2.94 4.20
CA PHE A 83 -5.05 -3.27 5.48
C PHE A 83 -6.03 -4.41 5.33
N THR A 84 -6.34 -5.05 6.46
CA THR A 84 -7.35 -6.09 6.57
C THR A 84 -8.53 -5.60 7.40
N VAL A 85 -9.70 -6.17 7.12
CA VAL A 85 -10.95 -5.96 7.84
C VAL A 85 -11.53 -7.32 8.17
N GLU A 86 -11.84 -7.54 9.44
CA GLU A 86 -12.52 -8.74 9.93
C GLU A 86 -13.71 -8.37 10.83
N ASN A 87 -14.38 -9.37 11.40
CA ASN A 87 -15.59 -9.21 12.20
C ASN A 87 -16.75 -8.55 11.42
N VAL A 88 -16.84 -8.83 10.13
CA VAL A 88 -17.87 -8.31 9.21
C VAL A 88 -19.19 -9.10 9.34
N ARG A 89 -20.32 -8.52 8.92
CA ARG A 89 -21.58 -9.27 8.71
C ARG A 89 -21.86 -9.50 7.24
N THR A 90 -22.62 -10.55 6.92
CA THR A 90 -23.12 -10.76 5.56
C THR A 90 -24.05 -9.60 5.19
N ASP A 91 -23.94 -9.14 3.95
CA ASP A 91 -24.63 -7.98 3.38
C ASP A 91 -24.30 -6.64 4.05
N GLN A 92 -23.29 -6.59 4.92
CA GLN A 92 -22.84 -5.33 5.51
C GLN A 92 -22.22 -4.45 4.43
N ARG A 93 -22.84 -3.29 4.20
CA ARG A 93 -22.40 -2.29 3.24
C ARG A 93 -21.56 -1.25 3.94
N VAL A 94 -20.45 -0.86 3.33
CA VAL A 94 -19.58 0.18 3.85
C VAL A 94 -19.03 1.07 2.76
N ILE A 95 -18.71 2.30 3.13
CA ILE A 95 -17.95 3.27 2.36
C ILE A 95 -16.68 3.53 3.15
N PHE A 96 -15.53 3.27 2.52
CA PHE A 96 -14.23 3.62 3.06
C PHE A 96 -13.72 4.88 2.38
N ASN A 97 -13.47 5.92 3.17
CA ASN A 97 -12.94 7.20 2.69
C ASN A 97 -11.46 7.30 3.04
N ILE A 98 -10.57 7.25 2.05
CA ILE A 98 -9.18 7.64 2.26
C ILE A 98 -9.09 9.17 2.21
N VAL A 99 -9.04 9.82 3.37
CA VAL A 99 -9.22 11.28 3.47
C VAL A 99 -7.93 12.09 3.38
N ASN A 100 -6.77 11.45 3.51
CA ASN A 100 -5.46 12.09 3.55
C ASN A 100 -4.53 11.66 2.39
N PHE A 101 -5.10 11.40 1.20
CA PHE A 101 -4.37 10.91 0.04
C PHE A 101 -3.55 12.03 -0.65
N SER A 102 -2.22 11.91 -0.65
CA SER A 102 -1.29 12.94 -1.18
C SER A 102 -1.11 12.90 -2.70
N LYS A 103 -2.21 12.85 -3.46
CA LYS A 103 -2.20 13.05 -4.92
C LYS A 103 -3.24 14.11 -5.27
N THR A 104 -2.97 14.94 -6.28
CA THR A 104 -3.93 15.94 -6.79
C THR A 104 -4.50 15.52 -8.13
N LYS A 105 -3.65 14.89 -8.95
CA LYS A 105 -4.00 14.15 -10.17
C LYS A 105 -3.80 12.67 -9.88
N SER A 106 -4.87 11.90 -10.02
CA SER A 106 -4.87 10.47 -9.72
C SER A 106 -5.64 9.70 -10.78
N LEU A 107 -5.08 8.56 -11.18
CA LEU A 107 -5.73 7.62 -12.09
C LEU A 107 -7.03 7.04 -11.51
N TYR A 108 -7.31 7.24 -10.22
CA TYR A 108 -8.63 6.96 -9.64
C TYR A 108 -9.76 7.76 -10.32
N ARG A 109 -9.46 8.89 -10.98
CA ARG A 109 -10.42 9.60 -11.86
C ARG A 109 -10.61 8.94 -13.22
N GLU A 110 -9.68 8.09 -13.61
CA GLU A 110 -9.57 7.49 -14.94
C GLU A 110 -9.77 5.97 -14.85
N GLY A 111 -10.51 5.50 -13.84
CA GLY A 111 -10.93 4.09 -13.73
C GLY A 111 -9.97 3.17 -12.97
N MET A 112 -8.88 3.68 -12.38
CA MET A 112 -8.13 2.90 -11.39
C MET A 112 -9.05 2.59 -10.19
N SER A 113 -8.89 1.41 -9.59
CA SER A 113 -9.64 1.03 -8.39
C SER A 113 -8.78 0.23 -7.41
N PRO A 114 -9.07 0.25 -6.10
CA PRO A 114 -8.37 -0.58 -5.14
C PRO A 114 -8.50 -2.06 -5.45
N PHE A 115 -7.60 -2.87 -4.92
CA PHE A 115 -7.74 -4.32 -4.94
C PHE A 115 -8.31 -4.84 -3.63
N VAL A 116 -9.06 -5.94 -3.75
CA VAL A 116 -9.58 -6.70 -2.62
C VAL A 116 -9.29 -8.18 -2.83
N LYS A 117 -9.01 -8.89 -1.74
CA LYS A 117 -9.09 -10.34 -1.64
C LYS A 117 -9.67 -10.73 -0.28
N SER A 118 -9.97 -11.99 -0.08
CA SER A 118 -10.39 -12.53 1.22
C SER A 118 -9.69 -13.85 1.51
N THR A 119 -9.80 -14.34 2.74
CA THR A 119 -9.31 -15.67 3.14
C THR A 119 -9.86 -16.78 2.26
N SER A 120 -11.16 -16.79 1.97
CA SER A 120 -11.76 -17.79 1.07
C SER A 120 -11.55 -17.52 -0.43
N ARG A 121 -11.23 -16.27 -0.82
CA ARG A 121 -10.92 -15.88 -2.21
C ARG A 121 -9.56 -15.20 -2.28
N PRO A 122 -8.46 -15.97 -2.34
CA PRO A 122 -7.10 -15.45 -2.19
C PRO A 122 -6.58 -14.67 -3.41
N LYS A 123 -7.27 -14.76 -4.55
CA LYS A 123 -6.92 -14.01 -5.77
C LYS A 123 -7.34 -12.55 -5.62
N TRP A 124 -6.39 -11.64 -5.85
CA TRP A 124 -6.67 -10.21 -5.91
C TRP A 124 -7.59 -9.88 -7.08
N VAL A 125 -8.66 -9.14 -6.79
CA VAL A 125 -9.59 -8.60 -7.78
C VAL A 125 -9.76 -7.10 -7.56
N ARG A 126 -10.04 -6.37 -8.62
CA ARG A 126 -10.33 -4.93 -8.52
C ARG A 126 -11.71 -4.72 -7.89
N VAL A 127 -11.83 -3.76 -6.99
CA VAL A 127 -13.13 -3.19 -6.63
C VAL A 127 -13.74 -2.60 -7.91
N PRO A 128 -15.04 -2.81 -8.20
CA PRO A 128 -15.65 -2.25 -9.41
C PRO A 128 -15.45 -0.73 -9.49
N ALA A 129 -14.90 -0.24 -10.60
CA ALA A 129 -14.56 1.19 -10.75
C ALA A 129 -15.77 2.12 -10.54
N LYS A 130 -16.98 1.66 -10.89
CA LYS A 130 -18.24 2.39 -10.64
C LYS A 130 -18.56 2.63 -9.16
N HIS A 131 -17.89 1.94 -8.24
CA HIS A 131 -18.05 2.10 -6.79
C HIS A 131 -16.89 2.89 -6.17
N VAL A 132 -15.98 3.44 -6.99
CA VAL A 132 -14.81 4.20 -6.53
C VAL A 132 -14.94 5.63 -7.00
N TYR A 133 -14.73 6.57 -6.08
CA TYR A 133 -14.87 7.99 -6.30
C TYR A 133 -13.61 8.70 -5.84
N TYR A 134 -13.20 9.73 -6.60
CA TYR A 134 -12.04 10.53 -6.26
C TYR A 134 -12.31 12.01 -6.48
N TYR A 135 -12.51 12.73 -5.38
CA TYR A 135 -13.08 14.08 -5.39
C TYR A 135 -12.41 14.97 -4.35
N ARG A 136 -12.61 16.28 -4.49
CA ARG A 136 -12.15 17.27 -3.52
C ARG A 136 -13.26 17.48 -2.50
N CYS A 137 -13.02 17.18 -1.23
CA CYS A 137 -14.03 17.30 -0.19
C CYS A 137 -13.83 18.58 0.63
N PRO A 138 -14.80 19.52 0.64
CA PRO A 138 -14.72 20.73 1.46
C PRO A 138 -14.55 20.42 2.96
N ASP A 139 -15.27 19.42 3.46
CA ASP A 139 -15.31 19.06 4.87
C ASP A 139 -13.99 18.44 5.37
N HIS A 140 -13.23 17.82 4.47
CA HIS A 140 -11.86 17.35 4.76
C HIS A 140 -10.81 18.39 4.36
N ARG A 141 -10.99 19.66 4.77
CA ARG A 141 -10.04 20.76 4.53
C ARG A 141 -9.70 20.97 3.05
N LYS A 142 -10.65 20.69 2.15
CA LYS A 142 -10.45 20.74 0.69
C LYS A 142 -9.36 19.78 0.18
N ASN A 143 -9.04 18.73 0.94
CA ASN A 143 -8.18 17.64 0.50
C ASN A 143 -8.89 16.75 -0.52
N TYR A 144 -8.10 15.96 -1.24
CA TYR A 144 -8.62 14.91 -2.10
C TYR A 144 -8.92 13.66 -1.29
N VAL A 145 -10.15 13.15 -1.47
CA VAL A 145 -10.63 11.93 -0.84
C VAL A 145 -10.84 10.87 -1.91
N MET A 146 -10.37 9.65 -1.63
CA MET A 146 -10.67 8.46 -2.42
C MET A 146 -11.65 7.60 -1.64
N SER A 147 -12.89 7.52 -2.09
CA SER A 147 -13.94 6.73 -1.45
C SER A 147 -14.23 5.49 -2.27
N PHE A 148 -14.44 4.36 -1.62
CA PHE A 148 -14.93 3.16 -2.30
C PHE A 148 -15.98 2.43 -1.48
N ALA A 149 -17.07 2.06 -2.15
CA ALA A 149 -18.14 1.28 -1.56
C ALA A 149 -17.87 -0.22 -1.69
N PHE A 150 -18.15 -0.97 -0.63
CA PHE A 150 -17.97 -2.41 -0.56
C PHE A 150 -19.12 -3.09 0.18
N ILE A 151 -19.42 -4.33 -0.20
CA ILE A 151 -20.43 -5.17 0.46
C ILE A 151 -19.73 -6.46 0.89
N PHE A 152 -19.70 -6.71 2.20
CA PHE A 152 -19.19 -7.96 2.74
C PHE A 152 -20.23 -9.07 2.56
N ASP A 153 -19.77 -10.24 2.15
CA ASP A 153 -20.63 -11.37 1.79
C ASP A 153 -20.36 -12.62 2.65
N LYS A 154 -19.21 -12.72 3.32
CA LYS A 154 -18.81 -13.87 4.15
C LYS A 154 -18.31 -13.43 5.51
N GLU A 155 -19.04 -13.81 6.55
CA GLU A 155 -18.77 -13.38 7.93
C GLU A 155 -17.48 -13.91 8.54
N ASP A 156 -17.04 -15.09 8.10
CA ASP A 156 -15.83 -15.74 8.60
C ASP A 156 -14.58 -15.33 7.83
N ASP A 157 -14.74 -14.49 6.79
CA ASP A 157 -13.62 -14.04 5.99
C ASP A 157 -12.94 -12.80 6.59
N VAL A 158 -11.61 -12.78 6.45
CA VAL A 158 -10.80 -11.58 6.59
C VAL A 158 -10.60 -11.00 5.20
N TYR A 159 -11.03 -9.76 4.98
CA TYR A 159 -10.90 -9.05 3.71
C TYR A 159 -9.66 -8.19 3.73
N GLN A 160 -8.82 -8.26 2.70
CA GLN A 160 -7.65 -7.41 2.55
C GLN A 160 -7.86 -6.44 1.40
N PHE A 161 -7.67 -5.15 1.68
CA PHE A 161 -7.74 -4.07 0.70
C PHE A 161 -6.36 -3.47 0.50
N ALA A 162 -5.99 -3.19 -0.75
CA ALA A 162 -4.69 -2.61 -1.07
C ALA A 162 -4.76 -1.64 -2.26
N TYR A 163 -3.85 -0.66 -2.24
CA TYR A 163 -3.66 0.30 -3.35
C TYR A 163 -3.33 -0.40 -4.67
N CYS A 164 -2.42 -1.38 -4.58
CA CYS A 164 -2.06 -2.31 -5.66
C CYS A 164 -1.74 -3.68 -5.05
N TYR A 165 -1.62 -4.72 -5.87
CA TYR A 165 -1.24 -6.04 -5.38
C TYR A 165 0.16 -5.99 -4.71
N PRO A 166 0.29 -6.34 -3.42
CA PRO A 166 1.53 -6.18 -2.67
C PRO A 166 2.59 -7.19 -3.13
N TYR A 167 3.85 -6.75 -3.15
CA TYR A 167 5.02 -7.61 -3.28
C TYR A 167 5.87 -7.44 -2.03
N SER A 168 5.97 -8.49 -1.22
CA SER A 168 6.66 -8.42 0.07
C SER A 168 8.16 -8.68 -0.08
N TYR A 169 8.95 -8.14 0.86
CA TYR A 169 10.39 -8.40 0.92
C TYR A 169 10.65 -9.89 1.20
N THR A 170 9.88 -10.51 2.10
CA THR A 170 9.95 -11.96 2.36
C THR A 170 9.71 -12.75 1.07
N ARG A 171 8.73 -12.36 0.25
CA ARG A 171 8.49 -12.97 -1.05
C ARG A 171 9.69 -12.84 -1.99
N LEU A 172 10.32 -11.65 -2.04
CA LEU A 172 11.51 -11.42 -2.87
C LEU A 172 12.65 -12.34 -2.45
N GLN A 173 12.97 -12.36 -1.16
CA GLN A 173 14.08 -13.15 -0.64
C GLN A 173 13.85 -14.64 -0.88
N ASN A 174 12.65 -15.16 -0.58
CA ASN A 174 12.30 -16.55 -0.87
C ASN A 174 12.39 -16.90 -2.37
N TYR A 175 12.00 -15.97 -3.26
CA TYR A 175 12.12 -16.17 -4.70
C TYR A 175 13.58 -16.29 -5.13
N LEU A 176 14.42 -15.36 -4.69
CA LEU A 176 15.85 -15.34 -5.01
C LEU A 176 16.59 -16.54 -4.40
N ASP A 177 16.26 -16.93 -3.16
CA ASP A 177 16.81 -18.13 -2.51
C ASP A 177 16.49 -19.39 -3.32
N ASN A 178 15.28 -19.49 -3.87
CA ASN A 178 14.89 -20.62 -4.70
C ASN A 178 15.61 -20.61 -6.06
N LEU A 179 15.90 -19.44 -6.63
CA LEU A 179 16.70 -19.34 -7.86
C LEU A 179 18.15 -19.75 -7.62
N GLU A 180 18.76 -19.27 -6.54
CA GLU A 180 20.13 -19.61 -6.15
C GLU A 180 20.30 -21.11 -5.92
N LYS A 181 19.32 -21.77 -5.27
CA LYS A 181 19.30 -23.23 -5.09
C LYS A 181 19.26 -24.04 -6.38
N ARG A 182 18.87 -23.44 -7.51
CA ARG A 182 18.89 -24.12 -8.83
C ARG A 182 20.30 -24.23 -9.41
N ASN A 183 21.29 -23.55 -8.82
CA ASN A 183 22.71 -23.64 -9.16
C ASN A 183 22.97 -23.53 -10.68
N MET A 184 22.45 -22.47 -11.30
CA MET A 184 22.67 -22.22 -12.72
C MET A 184 24.00 -21.50 -12.93
N ASP A 185 24.83 -21.99 -13.85
CA ASP A 185 26.16 -21.44 -14.11
C ASP A 185 26.14 -19.98 -14.58
N TYR A 186 25.00 -19.51 -15.10
CA TYR A 186 24.85 -18.15 -15.62
C TYR A 186 24.16 -17.17 -14.64
N PHE A 187 23.86 -17.60 -13.41
CA PHE A 187 23.16 -16.78 -12.42
C PHE A 187 24.03 -16.57 -11.18
N THR A 188 24.24 -15.32 -10.83
CA THR A 188 24.96 -14.94 -9.60
C THR A 188 24.12 -13.94 -8.81
N ARG A 189 24.03 -14.16 -7.50
CA ARG A 189 23.34 -13.28 -6.55
C ARG A 189 24.33 -12.76 -5.52
N GLU A 190 24.49 -11.45 -5.46
CA GLU A 190 25.46 -10.79 -4.58
C GLU A 190 24.78 -9.80 -3.63
N LEU A 191 25.39 -9.58 -2.46
CA LEU A 191 24.99 -8.51 -1.56
C LEU A 191 25.59 -7.21 -2.09
N LEU A 192 24.79 -6.36 -2.72
CA LEU A 192 25.27 -5.08 -3.20
C LEU A 192 25.61 -4.16 -2.01
N CYS A 193 24.63 -3.98 -1.12
CA CYS A 193 24.76 -3.23 0.11
C CYS A 193 23.58 -3.51 1.05
N LEU A 194 23.56 -2.83 2.20
CA LEU A 194 22.43 -2.82 3.11
C LEU A 194 21.66 -1.51 2.99
N THR A 195 20.34 -1.60 3.06
CA THR A 195 19.46 -0.42 3.18
C THR A 195 19.63 0.24 4.55
N VAL A 196 19.06 1.44 4.73
CA VAL A 196 19.05 2.16 6.02
C VAL A 196 18.50 1.31 7.17
N GLN A 197 17.50 0.45 6.89
CA GLN A 197 16.92 -0.48 7.87
C GLN A 197 17.62 -1.86 7.90
N GLN A 198 18.88 -1.93 7.45
CA GLN A 198 19.71 -3.14 7.46
C GLN A 198 19.12 -4.33 6.69
N ARG A 199 18.27 -4.06 5.68
CA ARG A 199 17.83 -5.10 4.73
C ARG A 199 18.81 -5.25 3.59
N ARG A 200 19.03 -6.49 3.15
CA ARG A 200 19.85 -6.83 1.99
C ARG A 200 19.29 -6.21 0.70
N LEU A 201 20.15 -5.52 -0.03
CA LEU A 201 19.93 -5.13 -1.42
C LEU A 201 20.69 -6.11 -2.31
N ASP A 202 19.96 -6.85 -3.12
CA ASP A 202 20.51 -7.89 -4.00
C ASP A 202 20.94 -7.31 -5.36
N LEU A 203 22.14 -7.65 -5.81
CA LEU A 203 22.56 -7.52 -7.21
C LEU A 203 22.45 -8.89 -7.86
N ILE A 204 21.70 -8.96 -8.97
CA ILE A 204 21.55 -10.17 -9.76
C ILE A 204 22.29 -9.98 -11.07
N THR A 205 23.22 -10.89 -11.34
CA THR A 205 23.98 -10.93 -12.60
C THR A 205 23.54 -12.17 -13.37
N ILE A 206 23.10 -11.98 -14.61
CA ILE A 206 22.72 -13.05 -15.54
C ILE A 206 23.64 -12.96 -16.74
N THR A 207 24.61 -13.87 -16.84
CA THR A 207 25.60 -13.88 -17.92
C THR A 207 26.28 -15.23 -18.04
N HIS A 208 26.74 -15.61 -19.24
CA HIS A 208 27.61 -16.78 -19.38
C HIS A 208 28.93 -16.55 -18.62
N PRO A 209 29.49 -17.56 -17.91
CA PRO A 209 30.76 -17.41 -17.17
C PRO A 209 31.90 -16.81 -18.00
N ASP A 210 32.00 -17.20 -19.27
CA ASP A 210 33.02 -16.70 -20.19
C ASP A 210 32.98 -15.17 -20.39
N ASN A 211 31.83 -14.54 -20.17
CA ASN A 211 31.70 -13.08 -20.28
C ASN A 211 32.31 -12.32 -19.09
N LEU A 212 32.68 -13.01 -18.02
CA LEU A 212 33.33 -12.40 -16.85
C LEU A 212 34.84 -12.22 -17.06
N TYR A 213 35.41 -12.79 -18.12
CA TYR A 213 36.81 -12.62 -18.46
C TYR A 213 37.02 -11.36 -19.32
N PRO A 214 38.09 -10.57 -19.06
CA PRO A 214 38.25 -9.21 -19.57
C PRO A 214 38.62 -9.10 -21.06
N GLU A 215 38.58 -10.19 -21.82
CA GLU A 215 39.12 -10.22 -23.19
C GLU A 215 38.22 -9.52 -24.22
N GLU A 216 36.93 -9.30 -23.93
CA GLU A 216 36.02 -8.61 -24.85
C GLU A 216 35.09 -7.62 -24.14
N THR A 217 34.89 -6.45 -24.74
CA THR A 217 33.89 -5.47 -24.29
C THR A 217 32.48 -5.98 -24.59
N LYS A 218 31.81 -6.51 -23.57
CA LYS A 218 30.41 -6.95 -23.68
C LYS A 218 29.44 -5.78 -23.46
N ARG A 219 28.28 -5.84 -24.10
CA ARG A 219 27.19 -4.90 -23.83
C ARG A 219 26.56 -5.24 -22.48
N ILE A 220 26.44 -4.23 -21.62
CA ILE A 220 25.81 -4.35 -20.31
C ILE A 220 24.39 -3.79 -20.40
N VAL A 221 23.41 -4.58 -19.98
CA VAL A 221 22.03 -4.12 -19.79
C VAL A 221 21.79 -4.02 -18.29
N PHE A 222 21.48 -2.81 -17.82
CA PHE A 222 21.19 -2.55 -16.42
C PHE A 222 19.69 -2.35 -16.23
N VAL A 223 19.11 -3.10 -15.30
CA VAL A 223 17.68 -3.01 -14.95
C VAL A 223 17.56 -2.74 -13.46
N THR A 224 16.73 -1.75 -13.11
CA THR A 224 16.32 -1.48 -11.73
C THR A 224 14.80 -1.43 -11.65
N ALA A 225 14.26 -1.80 -10.50
CA ALA A 225 12.83 -1.75 -10.27
C ALA A 225 12.50 -1.27 -8.86
N ARG A 226 11.28 -0.75 -8.73
CA ARG A 226 10.67 -0.32 -7.47
C ARG A 226 11.50 0.68 -6.68
N VAL A 227 12.02 1.69 -7.37
CA VAL A 227 12.65 2.87 -6.72
C VAL A 227 11.63 3.57 -5.81
N HIS A 228 10.37 3.66 -6.24
CA HIS A 228 9.26 4.08 -5.38
C HIS A 228 8.62 2.85 -4.70
N PRO A 229 8.55 2.79 -3.36
CA PRO A 229 8.15 1.57 -2.64
C PRO A 229 6.70 1.14 -2.90
N GLY A 230 5.80 2.09 -3.20
CA GLY A 230 4.39 1.84 -3.51
C GLY A 230 4.14 1.32 -4.93
N GLU A 231 5.13 1.35 -5.82
CA GLU A 231 5.02 0.88 -7.22
C GLU A 231 5.32 -0.61 -7.33
N THR A 232 4.58 -1.41 -6.56
CA THR A 232 4.76 -2.86 -6.46
C THR A 232 4.69 -3.63 -7.79
N PRO A 233 3.93 -3.22 -8.83
CA PRO A 233 3.95 -3.90 -10.13
C PRO A 233 5.34 -4.09 -10.73
N SER A 234 6.24 -3.13 -10.53
CA SER A 234 7.60 -3.21 -11.06
C SER A 234 8.37 -4.44 -10.54
N SER A 235 8.15 -4.85 -9.29
CA SER A 235 8.74 -6.09 -8.75
C SER A 235 8.20 -7.35 -9.41
N PHE A 236 6.94 -7.36 -9.86
CA PHE A 236 6.37 -8.50 -10.57
C PHE A 236 6.84 -8.57 -12.03
N VAL A 237 7.07 -7.42 -12.67
CA VAL A 237 7.60 -7.36 -14.04
C VAL A 237 9.05 -7.82 -14.09
N CYS A 238 9.85 -7.48 -13.08
CA CYS A 238 11.24 -7.95 -13.00
C CYS A 238 11.41 -9.39 -12.54
N GLN A 239 10.39 -9.98 -11.91
CA GLN A 239 10.42 -11.37 -11.45
C GLN A 239 10.24 -12.33 -12.62
#